data_AF-A0A2G9N6I1-F1
#
_entry.id   AF-A0A2G9N6I1-F1
#
_cell.length_a   1.000
_cell.length_b   1.000
_cell.length_c   1.000
_cell.angle_alpha   90.00
_cell.angle_beta   90.00
_cell.angle_gamma   90.00
#
_symmetry.space_group_name_H-M   'P 1'
#
loop_
_entity.id
_entity.type
_entity.pdbx_description
1 polymer ?
#
loop_
_entity_poly.entity_id
_entity_poly.type
_entity_poly.pdbx_seq_one_letter_code
_entity_poly.pdbx_strand_id
1 'polypeptide(L)'
;MDDIKKVSAAVIRAGKKDPQISSRFIKLWQPDQDRFYKKCIEIEKMDLGKLNDRELIKVHDEFADIILNKNSSSSLIDGFALGTDVMIADEIKEIYEKSALKDKMRFADVFSILTAPVHLSFINEAEVSLLKVAIEMEKEGLKNIFVRNEPKKIKDLIKNAKSLISLGKHQKNFFWVKNNYVSSYVLDAGDFIEEIKRLFELDIGLKKDLDKIKGTPALNKKKKDEMMKQIELGKGLKTMIRISEDFTYWQDERKRSTLWITHYFSLILAEISKRVKIDIEDLKYMTCRETSRIFERAPNATDLKARRKNGVYYWEKEGMEALHSKDADEVRKAVLGETSLSDIDDFRGLTACTGKATGKVKIVKSATEIAKVEKGDILVAVMTRPDYVPAMKRAAAIVTDEGGITSHAAIVSREIGIPCIIGTKIATKVLKDGQLIEVNANHGWVKIIK
;
A
#
# COMPACT_ATOMS: atom_id res chain seq x y z
N MET A 1 7.99 -21.23 3.89
CA MET A 1 8.88 -20.30 4.65
C MET A 1 10.35 -20.54 4.33
N ASP A 2 10.80 -21.78 4.14
CA ASP A 2 12.22 -22.06 3.88
C ASP A 2 12.77 -21.42 2.61
N ASP A 3 12.00 -21.34 1.52
CA ASP A 3 12.48 -20.72 0.28
C ASP A 3 12.64 -19.20 0.41
N ILE A 4 11.76 -18.53 1.15
CA ILE A 4 11.89 -17.09 1.48
C ILE A 4 13.18 -16.87 2.27
N LYS A 5 13.47 -17.72 3.26
CA LYS A 5 14.72 -17.67 4.01
C LYS A 5 15.94 -17.91 3.11
N LYS A 6 15.87 -18.83 2.14
CA LYS A 6 16.96 -19.04 1.16
C LYS A 6 17.21 -17.78 0.32
N VAL A 7 16.17 -17.11 -0.14
CA VAL A 7 16.28 -15.85 -0.90
C VAL A 7 16.93 -14.76 -0.06
N SER A 8 16.43 -14.49 1.15
CA SER A 8 17.05 -13.50 2.06
C SER A 8 18.53 -13.79 2.28
N ALA A 9 18.89 -15.04 2.60
CA ALA A 9 20.27 -15.45 2.83
C ALA A 9 21.15 -15.29 1.59
N ALA A 10 20.61 -15.54 0.39
CA ALA A 10 21.33 -15.32 -0.87
C ALA A 10 21.61 -13.83 -1.11
N VAL A 11 20.61 -12.97 -0.92
CA VAL A 11 20.76 -11.51 -1.06
C VAL A 11 21.78 -10.97 -0.05
N ILE A 12 21.71 -11.39 1.21
CA ILE A 12 22.68 -11.02 2.26
C ILE A 12 24.09 -11.44 1.85
N ARG A 13 24.28 -12.68 1.39
CA ARG A 13 25.59 -13.19 0.94
C ARG A 13 26.14 -12.39 -0.25
N ALA A 14 25.27 -12.08 -1.21
CA ALA A 14 25.64 -11.26 -2.36
C ALA A 14 26.04 -9.85 -1.91
N GLY A 15 25.29 -9.25 -0.98
CA GLY A 15 25.60 -7.94 -0.40
C GLY A 15 26.95 -7.90 0.32
N LYS A 16 27.31 -8.97 1.05
CA LYS A 16 28.64 -9.07 1.69
C LYS A 16 29.80 -9.03 0.70
N LYS A 17 29.61 -9.59 -0.51
CA LYS A 17 30.62 -9.58 -1.59
C LYS A 17 30.60 -8.28 -2.37
N ASP A 18 29.40 -7.74 -2.58
CA ASP A 18 29.16 -6.58 -3.40
C ASP A 18 28.17 -5.64 -2.71
N PRO A 19 28.67 -4.57 -2.08
CA PRO A 19 27.85 -3.51 -1.57
C PRO A 19 27.27 -2.65 -2.70
N GLN A 20 26.83 -3.15 -3.84
CA GLN A 20 26.02 -2.40 -4.83
C GLN A 20 25.03 -3.30 -5.58
N ILE A 21 25.12 -4.64 -5.47
CA ILE A 21 24.00 -5.37 -4.88
C ILE A 21 22.61 -5.11 -5.50
N SER A 22 21.76 -4.63 -4.60
CA SER A 22 20.41 -4.16 -4.84
C SER A 22 20.28 -3.18 -6.00
N SER A 23 21.19 -2.20 -6.12
CA SER A 23 21.15 -1.22 -7.21
C SER A 23 21.40 -1.87 -8.58
N ARG A 24 22.22 -2.94 -8.67
CA ARG A 24 22.39 -3.72 -9.91
C ARG A 24 21.12 -4.50 -10.25
N PHE A 25 20.46 -5.10 -9.27
CA PHE A 25 19.19 -5.79 -9.50
C PHE A 25 18.12 -4.85 -10.05
N ILE A 26 18.01 -3.64 -9.50
CA ILE A 26 17.09 -2.62 -10.02
C ILE A 26 17.45 -2.25 -11.47
N LYS A 27 18.74 -2.05 -11.78
CA LYS A 27 19.19 -1.78 -13.16
C LYS A 27 18.87 -2.89 -14.15
N LEU A 28 18.97 -4.15 -13.72
CA LEU A 28 18.60 -5.31 -14.54
C LEU A 28 17.08 -5.40 -14.77
N TRP A 29 16.28 -4.92 -13.83
CA TRP A 29 14.82 -4.89 -13.92
C TRP A 29 14.29 -3.72 -14.75
N GLN A 30 15.00 -2.60 -14.79
CA GLN A 30 14.55 -1.36 -15.44
C GLN A 30 14.08 -1.55 -16.91
N PRO A 31 14.74 -2.34 -17.77
CA PRO A 31 14.26 -2.56 -19.14
C PRO A 31 12.86 -3.20 -19.20
N ASP A 32 12.53 -4.11 -18.29
CA ASP A 32 11.19 -4.72 -18.21
C ASP A 32 10.14 -3.70 -17.75
N GLN A 33 10.52 -2.80 -16.84
CA GLN A 33 9.69 -1.69 -16.38
C GLN A 33 9.39 -0.71 -17.53
N ASP A 34 10.40 -0.35 -18.32
CA ASP A 34 10.25 0.56 -19.45
C ASP A 34 9.36 -0.07 -20.55
N ARG A 35 9.56 -1.36 -20.82
CA ARG A 35 8.72 -2.15 -21.74
C ARG A 35 7.26 -2.17 -21.29
N PHE A 36 7.02 -2.34 -19.98
CA PHE A 36 5.69 -2.30 -19.38
C PHE A 36 4.99 -0.95 -19.62
N TYR A 37 5.63 0.17 -19.27
CA TYR A 37 5.01 1.49 -19.48
C TYR A 37 4.81 1.82 -20.97
N LYS A 38 5.73 1.40 -21.84
CA LYS A 38 5.56 1.53 -23.28
C LYS A 38 4.29 0.81 -23.76
N LYS A 39 4.08 -0.45 -23.34
CA LYS A 39 2.88 -1.22 -23.70
C LYS A 39 1.59 -0.59 -23.15
N CYS A 40 1.62 -0.03 -21.95
CA CYS A 40 0.49 0.71 -21.39
C CYS A 40 0.09 1.90 -22.29
N ILE A 41 1.07 2.71 -22.72
CA ILE A 41 0.84 3.85 -23.63
C ILE A 41 0.36 3.37 -25.02
N GLU A 42 0.83 2.24 -25.49
CA GLU A 42 0.33 1.62 -26.73
C GLU A 42 -1.15 1.24 -26.59
N ILE A 43 -1.54 0.55 -25.52
CA ILE A 43 -2.94 0.17 -25.23
C ILE A 43 -3.83 1.41 -25.11
N GLU A 44 -3.37 2.47 -24.45
CA GLU A 44 -4.11 3.74 -24.31
C GLU A 44 -4.49 4.36 -25.66
N LYS A 45 -3.64 4.20 -26.68
CA LYS A 45 -3.85 4.75 -28.02
C LYS A 45 -4.66 3.83 -28.93
N MET A 46 -4.89 2.58 -28.52
CA MET A 46 -5.67 1.61 -29.31
C MET A 46 -7.17 1.83 -29.13
N ASP A 47 -7.90 1.72 -30.23
CA ASP A 47 -9.34 1.56 -30.21
C ASP A 47 -9.66 0.07 -30.09
N LEU A 48 -9.71 -0.45 -28.86
CA LEU A 48 -9.88 -1.88 -28.58
C LEU A 48 -11.18 -2.45 -29.21
N GLY A 49 -12.21 -1.61 -29.40
CA GLY A 49 -13.46 -2.00 -30.05
C GLY A 49 -13.33 -2.30 -31.55
N LYS A 50 -12.29 -1.81 -32.21
CA LYS A 50 -12.01 -2.09 -33.63
C LYS A 50 -11.19 -3.36 -33.86
N LEU A 51 -10.61 -3.92 -32.81
CA LEU A 51 -9.84 -5.16 -32.90
C LEU A 51 -10.78 -6.35 -33.07
N ASN A 52 -10.43 -7.29 -33.95
CA ASN A 52 -11.11 -8.59 -33.94
C ASN A 52 -10.70 -9.40 -32.70
N ASP A 53 -11.40 -10.51 -32.43
CA ASP A 53 -11.20 -11.31 -31.21
C ASP A 53 -9.75 -11.80 -31.06
N ARG A 54 -9.12 -12.24 -32.16
CA ARG A 54 -7.73 -12.71 -32.16
C ARG A 54 -6.74 -11.58 -31.85
N GLU A 55 -6.98 -10.39 -32.40
CA GLU A 55 -6.16 -9.21 -32.14
C GLU A 55 -6.28 -8.74 -30.69
N LEU A 56 -7.49 -8.74 -30.13
CA LEU A 56 -7.73 -8.37 -28.74
C LEU A 56 -7.03 -9.32 -27.77
N ILE A 57 -7.13 -10.64 -28.00
CA ILE A 57 -6.42 -11.63 -27.20
C ILE A 57 -4.91 -11.51 -27.35
N LYS A 58 -4.40 -11.23 -28.56
CA LYS A 58 -2.97 -10.96 -28.74
C LYS A 58 -2.49 -9.78 -27.88
N VAL A 59 -3.27 -8.70 -27.79
CA VAL A 59 -2.95 -7.56 -26.91
C VAL A 59 -2.95 -7.98 -25.43
N HIS A 60 -3.94 -8.76 -25.02
CA HIS A 60 -4.01 -9.33 -23.66
C HIS A 60 -2.78 -10.17 -23.33
N ASP A 61 -2.45 -11.16 -24.16
CA ASP A 61 -1.38 -12.13 -23.90
C ASP A 61 -0.01 -11.46 -23.88
N GLU A 62 0.26 -10.57 -24.84
CA GLU A 62 1.50 -9.78 -24.84
C GLU A 62 1.63 -8.92 -23.58
N PHE A 63 0.54 -8.34 -23.10
CA PHE A 63 0.55 -7.53 -21.88
C PHE A 63 0.75 -8.39 -20.63
N ALA A 64 0.07 -9.54 -20.55
CA ALA A 64 0.23 -10.52 -19.47
C ALA A 64 1.68 -11.03 -19.38
N ASP A 65 2.31 -11.36 -20.52
CA ASP A 65 3.70 -11.81 -20.59
C ASP A 65 4.69 -10.74 -20.11
N ILE A 66 4.49 -9.49 -20.52
CA ILE A 66 5.33 -8.36 -20.06
C ILE A 66 5.24 -8.23 -18.53
N ILE A 67 4.03 -8.34 -17.98
CA ILE A 67 3.79 -8.24 -16.54
C ILE A 67 4.43 -9.41 -15.81
N LEU A 68 4.28 -10.64 -16.32
CA LEU A 68 4.83 -11.84 -15.70
C LEU A 68 6.36 -11.76 -15.61
N ASN A 69 7.03 -11.39 -16.71
CA ASN A 69 8.49 -11.23 -16.73
C ASN A 69 8.95 -10.15 -15.75
N LYS A 70 8.32 -8.97 -15.80
CA LYS A 70 8.63 -7.84 -14.92
C LYS A 70 8.43 -8.18 -13.43
N ASN A 71 7.35 -8.87 -13.08
CA ASN A 71 7.03 -9.14 -11.68
C ASN A 71 7.87 -10.29 -11.11
N SER A 72 8.20 -11.29 -11.92
CA SER A 72 8.99 -12.45 -11.50
C SER A 72 10.36 -12.05 -10.94
N SER A 73 11.05 -11.12 -11.59
CA SER A 73 12.36 -10.61 -11.13
C SER A 73 12.28 -9.75 -9.87
N SER A 74 11.15 -9.07 -9.64
CA SER A 74 10.93 -8.24 -8.44
C SER A 74 10.54 -9.03 -7.17
N SER A 75 10.23 -10.32 -7.29
CA SER A 75 9.88 -11.20 -6.15
C SER A 75 11.00 -11.35 -5.11
N LEU A 76 12.24 -11.05 -5.51
CA LEU A 76 13.41 -11.00 -4.62
C LEU A 76 13.21 -10.02 -3.45
N ILE A 77 12.45 -8.94 -3.66
CA ILE A 77 12.11 -7.96 -2.63
C ILE A 77 11.38 -8.64 -1.48
N ASP A 78 10.33 -9.42 -1.79
CA ASP A 78 9.49 -10.08 -0.79
C ASP A 78 10.32 -11.12 -0.01
N GLY A 79 11.22 -11.83 -0.73
CA GLY A 79 12.17 -12.76 -0.14
C GLY A 79 13.13 -12.13 0.87
N PHE A 80 13.58 -10.89 0.61
CA PHE A 80 14.43 -10.15 1.55
C PHE A 80 13.61 -9.51 2.67
N ALA A 81 12.54 -8.77 2.36
CA ALA A 81 11.79 -7.99 3.32
C ALA A 81 11.18 -8.86 4.45
N LEU A 82 10.80 -10.10 4.15
CA LEU A 82 10.22 -11.01 5.13
C LEU A 82 11.30 -11.60 6.05
N GLY A 83 11.55 -10.91 7.18
CA GLY A 83 12.37 -11.39 8.29
C GLY A 83 13.75 -10.74 8.40
N THR A 84 14.25 -10.06 7.36
CA THR A 84 15.51 -9.28 7.49
C THR A 84 15.31 -7.97 8.23
N ASP A 85 14.08 -7.45 8.29
CA ASP A 85 13.70 -6.31 9.11
C ASP A 85 13.97 -6.56 10.60
N VAL A 86 13.64 -7.76 11.09
CA VAL A 86 13.93 -8.19 12.46
C VAL A 86 15.45 -8.28 12.69
N MET A 87 16.18 -8.90 11.75
CA MET A 87 17.64 -9.01 11.85
C MET A 87 18.33 -7.63 11.89
N ILE A 88 17.92 -6.71 11.01
CA ILE A 88 18.43 -5.33 10.98
C ILE A 88 18.09 -4.62 12.30
N ALA A 89 16.86 -4.77 12.80
CA ALA A 89 16.44 -4.17 14.06
C ALA A 89 17.27 -4.68 15.25
N ASP A 90 17.49 -5.99 15.34
CA ASP A 90 18.25 -6.62 16.41
C ASP A 90 19.72 -6.17 16.39
N GLU A 91 20.37 -6.16 15.22
CA GLU A 91 21.75 -5.67 15.08
C GLU A 91 21.87 -4.18 15.44
N ILE A 92 20.93 -3.33 14.99
CA ILE A 92 20.91 -1.90 15.37
C ILE A 92 20.69 -1.76 16.87
N LYS A 93 19.82 -2.58 17.47
CA LYS A 93 19.50 -2.52 18.90
C LYS A 93 20.71 -2.87 19.75
N GLU A 94 21.45 -3.90 19.41
CA GLU A 94 22.67 -4.28 20.11
C GLU A 94 23.72 -3.15 20.10
N ILE A 95 23.89 -2.48 18.96
CA ILE A 95 24.78 -1.32 18.83
C ILE A 95 24.26 -0.14 19.65
N TYR A 96 22.96 0.12 19.58
CA TYR A 96 22.30 1.20 20.31
C TYR A 96 22.46 1.05 21.84
N GLU A 97 22.25 -0.15 22.39
CA GLU A 97 22.36 -0.44 23.83
C GLU A 97 23.78 -0.25 24.39
N LYS A 98 24.80 -0.46 23.53
CA LYS A 98 26.22 -0.21 23.85
C LYS A 98 26.65 1.24 23.62
N SER A 99 25.81 2.05 22.97
CA SER A 99 26.13 3.45 22.64
C SER A 99 25.62 4.45 23.69
N ALA A 100 26.23 5.64 23.72
CA ALA A 100 25.74 6.77 24.53
C ALA A 100 24.43 7.39 23.99
N LEU A 101 23.87 6.88 22.88
CA LEU A 101 22.59 7.37 22.36
C LEU A 101 21.40 6.94 23.21
N LYS A 102 21.52 5.83 23.97
CA LYS A 102 20.41 5.34 24.79
C LYS A 102 19.92 6.34 25.83
N ASP A 103 20.84 7.19 26.29
CA ASP A 103 20.55 8.24 27.27
C ASP A 103 19.98 9.52 26.63
N LYS A 104 20.02 9.62 25.29
CA LYS A 104 19.65 10.83 24.52
C LYS A 104 18.43 10.65 23.64
N MET A 105 18.18 9.44 23.15
CA MET A 105 17.16 9.16 22.15
C MET A 105 16.64 7.73 22.32
N ARG A 106 15.34 7.50 22.07
CA ARG A 106 14.76 6.16 22.13
C ARG A 106 15.18 5.33 20.93
N PHE A 107 15.33 4.02 21.10
CA PHE A 107 15.64 3.09 20.01
C PHE A 107 14.72 3.25 18.79
N ALA A 108 13.41 3.42 19.02
CA ALA A 108 12.44 3.59 17.94
C ALA A 108 12.73 4.81 17.05
N ASP A 109 13.23 5.90 17.63
CA ASP A 109 13.57 7.11 16.88
C ASP A 109 14.86 6.90 16.06
N VAL A 110 15.86 6.23 16.64
CA VAL A 110 17.11 5.84 15.95
C VAL A 110 16.82 4.91 14.77
N PHE A 111 16.05 3.84 15.02
CA PHE A 111 15.64 2.89 14.00
C PHE A 111 14.88 3.60 12.87
N SER A 112 13.89 4.43 13.23
CA SER A 112 13.11 5.20 12.25
C SER A 112 13.97 6.13 11.40
N ILE A 113 15.04 6.73 11.94
CA ILE A 113 15.96 7.58 11.17
C ILE A 113 16.78 6.75 10.18
N LEU A 114 17.31 5.61 10.63
CA LEU A 114 18.17 4.75 9.81
C LEU A 114 17.41 4.05 8.69
N THR A 115 16.14 3.71 8.92
CA THR A 115 15.28 3.05 7.94
C THR A 115 14.37 4.00 7.17
N ALA A 116 14.46 5.31 7.43
CA ALA A 116 13.66 6.29 6.70
C ALA A 116 13.98 6.25 5.19
N PRO A 117 12.97 6.32 4.32
CA PRO A 117 13.17 6.41 2.89
C PRO A 117 13.78 7.78 2.52
N VAL A 118 14.66 7.78 1.52
CA VAL A 118 15.31 8.99 0.99
C VAL A 118 14.83 9.33 -0.43
N HIS A 119 13.66 8.81 -0.80
CA HIS A 119 12.94 9.12 -2.04
C HIS A 119 11.50 9.49 -1.69
N LEU A 120 10.82 10.16 -2.62
CA LEU A 120 9.36 10.35 -2.52
C LEU A 120 8.68 9.07 -2.98
N SER A 121 7.58 8.72 -2.33
CA SER A 121 6.66 7.71 -2.88
C SER A 121 5.83 8.33 -4.01
N PHE A 122 5.26 7.49 -4.88
CA PHE A 122 4.35 7.96 -5.92
C PHE A 122 3.12 8.72 -5.38
N ILE A 123 2.70 8.42 -4.15
CA ILE A 123 1.62 9.16 -3.46
C ILE A 123 2.09 10.57 -3.12
N ASN A 124 3.30 10.70 -2.55
CA ASN A 124 3.86 12.01 -2.24
C ASN A 124 4.14 12.82 -3.51
N GLU A 125 4.51 12.18 -4.62
CA GLU A 125 4.63 12.83 -5.93
C GLU A 125 3.28 13.39 -6.42
N ALA A 126 2.20 12.61 -6.28
CA ALA A 126 0.85 13.06 -6.63
C ALA A 126 0.44 14.26 -5.77
N GLU A 127 0.65 14.19 -4.45
CA GLU A 127 0.34 15.27 -3.51
C GLU A 127 1.15 16.54 -3.81
N VAL A 128 2.46 16.42 -4.01
CA VAL A 128 3.33 17.53 -4.42
C VAL A 128 2.86 18.15 -5.73
N SER A 129 2.42 17.33 -6.69
CA SER A 129 1.88 17.82 -7.95
C SER A 129 0.56 18.57 -7.75
N LEU A 130 -0.35 18.06 -6.92
CA LEU A 130 -1.64 18.69 -6.68
C LEU A 130 -1.51 20.00 -5.88
N LEU A 131 -0.64 20.03 -4.87
CA LEU A 131 -0.32 21.24 -4.10
C LEU A 131 0.22 22.36 -5.00
N LYS A 132 1.05 22.03 -6.00
CA LYS A 132 1.51 23.02 -6.98
C LYS A 132 0.36 23.60 -7.80
N VAL A 133 -0.60 22.76 -8.23
CA VAL A 133 -1.81 23.21 -8.94
C VAL A 133 -2.65 24.11 -8.04
N ALA A 134 -2.87 23.72 -6.78
CA ALA A 134 -3.61 24.52 -5.81
C ALA A 134 -2.95 25.88 -5.55
N ILE A 135 -1.62 25.93 -5.40
CA ILE A 135 -0.86 27.18 -5.25
C ILE A 135 -0.98 28.06 -6.50
N GLU A 136 -0.97 27.47 -7.69
CA GLU A 136 -1.19 28.22 -8.94
C GLU A 136 -2.60 28.83 -8.97
N MET A 137 -3.63 28.06 -8.62
CA MET A 137 -5.01 28.54 -8.49
C MET A 137 -5.18 29.62 -7.43
N GLU A 138 -4.48 29.52 -6.30
CA GLU A 138 -4.47 30.55 -5.26
C GLU A 138 -3.89 31.86 -5.77
N LYS A 139 -2.78 31.80 -6.53
CA LYS A 139 -2.15 32.98 -7.17
C LYS A 139 -3.05 33.61 -8.24
N GLU A 140 -3.90 32.83 -8.88
CA GLU A 140 -4.92 33.32 -9.82
C GLU A 140 -6.15 33.92 -9.10
N GLY A 141 -6.18 33.94 -7.76
CA GLY A 141 -7.30 34.49 -6.99
C GLY A 141 -8.51 33.57 -6.91
N LEU A 142 -8.37 32.28 -7.25
CA LEU A 142 -9.50 31.35 -7.37
C LEU A 142 -9.93 30.73 -6.03
N LYS A 143 -9.12 30.84 -4.96
CA LYS A 143 -9.41 30.23 -3.63
C LYS A 143 -10.85 30.47 -3.16
N ASN A 144 -11.34 31.71 -3.28
CA ASN A 144 -12.71 32.06 -2.88
C ASN A 144 -13.79 31.38 -3.72
N ILE A 145 -13.53 31.11 -5.00
CA ILE A 145 -14.46 30.36 -5.86
C ILE A 145 -14.59 28.94 -5.33
N PHE A 146 -13.47 28.30 -4.97
CA PHE A 146 -13.49 26.94 -4.43
C PHE A 146 -14.22 26.86 -3.10
N VAL A 147 -13.96 27.78 -2.16
CA VAL A 147 -14.60 27.75 -0.83
C VAL A 147 -16.11 27.96 -0.93
N ARG A 148 -16.58 28.89 -1.78
CA ARG A 148 -17.99 29.32 -1.82
C ARG A 148 -18.90 28.44 -2.68
N ASN A 149 -18.35 27.60 -3.55
CA ASN A 149 -19.14 26.85 -4.53
C ASN A 149 -19.05 25.34 -4.29
N GLU A 150 -20.06 24.63 -4.77
CA GLU A 150 -20.05 23.17 -4.84
C GLU A 150 -19.07 22.69 -5.92
N PRO A 151 -18.39 21.54 -5.73
CA PRO A 151 -17.41 21.00 -6.68
C PRO A 151 -17.87 21.00 -8.15
N LYS A 152 -19.12 20.61 -8.38
CA LYS A 152 -19.72 20.52 -9.72
C LYS A 152 -19.75 21.86 -10.47
N LYS A 153 -19.89 22.98 -9.76
CA LYS A 153 -19.97 24.33 -10.36
C LYS A 153 -18.58 24.96 -10.56
N ILE A 154 -17.59 24.55 -9.77
CA ILE A 154 -16.25 25.14 -9.80
C ILE A 154 -15.62 25.01 -11.18
N LYS A 155 -15.72 23.82 -11.80
CA LYS A 155 -15.13 23.53 -13.11
C LYS A 155 -15.53 24.56 -14.18
N ASP A 156 -16.82 24.92 -14.22
CA ASP A 156 -17.33 25.90 -15.17
C ASP A 156 -16.90 27.33 -14.84
N LEU A 157 -16.80 27.66 -13.55
CA LEU A 157 -16.37 28.97 -13.07
C LEU A 157 -14.88 29.23 -13.34
N ILE A 158 -14.05 28.18 -13.34
CA ILE A 158 -12.60 28.28 -13.59
C ILE A 158 -12.21 27.93 -15.03
N LYS A 159 -13.16 27.80 -15.96
CA LYS A 159 -12.92 27.30 -17.34
C LYS A 159 -11.83 28.03 -18.14
N ASN A 160 -11.53 29.28 -17.77
CA ASN A 160 -10.52 30.13 -18.42
C ASN A 160 -9.21 30.25 -17.61
N ALA A 161 -9.09 29.54 -16.48
CA ALA A 161 -7.92 29.58 -15.61
C ALA A 161 -6.71 28.92 -16.28
N LYS A 162 -5.52 29.53 -16.18
CA LYS A 162 -4.30 28.94 -16.79
C LYS A 162 -3.89 27.69 -16.03
N SER A 163 -4.12 27.67 -14.72
CA SER A 163 -3.94 26.51 -13.84
C SER A 163 -4.68 25.24 -14.27
N LEU A 164 -5.70 25.32 -15.14
CA LEU A 164 -6.34 24.14 -15.73
C LEU A 164 -5.38 23.31 -16.60
N ILE A 165 -4.38 23.93 -17.22
CA ILE A 165 -3.35 23.20 -17.97
C ILE A 165 -2.52 22.33 -17.02
N SER A 166 -2.15 22.89 -15.86
CA SER A 166 -1.42 22.17 -14.81
C SER A 166 -2.29 21.07 -14.19
N LEU A 167 -3.58 21.33 -13.97
CA LEU A 167 -4.55 20.32 -13.51
C LEU A 167 -4.68 19.17 -14.52
N GLY A 168 -4.77 19.45 -15.82
CA GLY A 168 -4.82 18.42 -16.86
C GLY A 168 -3.56 17.55 -16.90
N LYS A 169 -2.37 18.16 -16.71
CA LYS A 169 -1.11 17.41 -16.56
C LYS A 169 -1.10 16.53 -15.31
N HIS A 170 -1.59 17.05 -14.18
CA HIS A 170 -1.72 16.27 -12.95
C HIS A 170 -2.66 15.08 -13.15
N GLN A 171 -3.85 15.30 -13.71
CA GLN A 171 -4.81 14.24 -14.02
C GLN A 171 -4.15 13.16 -14.90
N LYS A 172 -3.51 13.54 -16.01
CA LYS A 172 -2.85 12.58 -16.90
C LYS A 172 -1.83 11.69 -16.17
N ASN A 173 -1.10 12.25 -15.20
CA ASN A 173 -0.06 11.52 -14.49
C ASN A 173 -0.60 10.67 -13.33
N PHE A 174 -1.76 11.03 -12.75
CA PHE A 174 -2.22 10.47 -11.47
C PHE A 174 -3.69 10.01 -11.45
N PHE A 175 -4.37 9.92 -12.60
CA PHE A 175 -5.77 9.47 -12.67
C PHE A 175 -6.02 8.08 -12.05
N TRP A 176 -5.00 7.24 -11.95
CA TRP A 176 -5.03 5.87 -11.45
C TRP A 176 -4.68 5.74 -9.96
N VAL A 177 -4.33 6.83 -9.27
CA VAL A 177 -3.72 6.78 -7.93
C VAL A 177 -4.65 6.17 -6.85
N LYS A 178 -5.98 6.17 -7.08
CA LYS A 178 -6.98 5.54 -6.19
C LYS A 178 -7.30 4.09 -6.56
N ASN A 179 -6.64 3.50 -7.55
CA ASN A 179 -6.79 2.09 -7.88
C ASN A 179 -6.32 1.20 -6.71
N ASN A 180 -6.75 -0.06 -6.74
CA ASN A 180 -6.22 -1.12 -5.87
C ASN A 180 -5.97 -2.38 -6.71
N TYR A 181 -5.73 -3.53 -6.07
CA TYR A 181 -5.41 -4.79 -6.76
C TYR A 181 -6.59 -5.43 -7.53
N VAL A 182 -7.81 -4.90 -7.38
CA VAL A 182 -9.05 -5.48 -7.92
C VAL A 182 -9.87 -4.43 -8.67
N SER A 183 -9.97 -3.22 -8.13
CA SER A 183 -10.81 -2.15 -8.67
C SER A 183 -9.96 -1.07 -9.35
N SER A 184 -10.39 -0.68 -10.55
CA SER A 184 -9.87 0.47 -11.27
C SER A 184 -10.87 1.62 -11.18
N TYR A 185 -10.38 2.81 -10.84
CA TYR A 185 -11.08 4.09 -10.81
C TYR A 185 -10.28 5.07 -11.64
N VAL A 186 -10.91 5.70 -12.63
CA VAL A 186 -10.27 6.74 -13.45
C VAL A 186 -10.69 8.08 -12.90
N LEU A 187 -9.77 8.77 -12.23
CA LEU A 187 -10.04 10.09 -11.68
C LEU A 187 -10.09 11.14 -12.77
N ASP A 188 -11.13 11.96 -12.74
CA ASP A 188 -11.30 13.08 -13.65
C ASP A 188 -10.89 14.41 -13.00
N ALA A 189 -10.96 15.49 -13.78
CA ALA A 189 -10.66 16.83 -13.27
C ALA A 189 -11.56 17.25 -12.08
N GLY A 190 -12.81 16.76 -12.03
CA GLY A 190 -13.76 17.02 -10.95
C GLY A 190 -13.31 16.40 -9.63
N ASP A 191 -12.80 15.17 -9.64
CA ASP A 191 -12.24 14.52 -8.45
C ASP A 191 -11.10 15.35 -7.82
N PHE A 192 -10.20 15.86 -8.67
CA PHE A 192 -9.08 16.69 -8.21
C PHE A 192 -9.52 18.10 -7.81
N ILE A 193 -10.54 18.66 -8.44
CA ILE A 193 -11.17 19.92 -8.02
C ILE A 193 -11.76 19.79 -6.60
N GLU A 194 -12.41 18.67 -6.30
CA GLU A 194 -12.93 18.39 -4.96
C GLU A 194 -11.79 18.31 -3.93
N GLU A 195 -10.69 17.65 -4.28
CA GLU A 195 -9.51 17.56 -3.41
C GLU A 195 -8.88 18.94 -3.17
N ILE A 196 -8.71 19.77 -4.21
CA ILE A 196 -8.21 21.15 -4.08
C ILE A 196 -9.16 22.01 -3.23
N LYS A 197 -10.48 21.85 -3.38
CA LYS A 197 -11.47 22.53 -2.54
C LYS A 197 -11.23 22.22 -1.07
N ARG A 198 -11.05 20.94 -0.72
CA ARG A 198 -10.75 20.52 0.66
C ARG A 198 -9.45 21.15 1.17
N LEU A 199 -8.40 21.20 0.34
CA LEU A 199 -7.13 21.86 0.70
C LEU A 199 -7.34 23.36 1.02
N PHE A 200 -8.17 24.07 0.24
CA PHE A 200 -8.48 25.47 0.49
C PHE A 200 -9.39 25.71 1.71
N GLU A 201 -10.33 24.80 1.99
CA GLU A 201 -11.23 24.88 3.15
C GLU A 201 -10.50 24.63 4.48
N LEU A 202 -9.46 23.79 4.47
CA LEU A 202 -8.65 23.52 5.66
C LEU A 202 -7.72 24.69 6.04
N ASP A 203 -7.61 25.71 5.18
CA ASP A 203 -6.68 26.85 5.31
C ASP A 203 -5.26 26.47 5.74
N ILE A 204 -4.81 25.31 5.26
CA ILE A 204 -3.45 24.82 5.48
C ILE A 204 -2.47 25.69 4.69
N GLY A 205 -1.28 25.90 5.24
CA GLY A 205 -0.22 26.60 4.54
C GLY A 205 0.30 25.77 3.36
N LEU A 206 -0.35 25.83 2.20
CA LEU A 206 -0.05 25.00 1.03
C LEU A 206 1.43 24.98 0.65
N LYS A 207 2.07 26.15 0.69
CA LYS A 207 3.51 26.27 0.42
C LYS A 207 4.36 25.56 1.48
N LYS A 208 3.99 25.68 2.76
CA LYS A 208 4.69 25.02 3.87
C LYS A 208 4.60 23.50 3.76
N ASP A 209 3.42 22.97 3.42
CA ASP A 209 3.22 21.53 3.25
C ASP A 209 3.95 21.01 2.01
N LEU A 210 3.90 21.75 0.89
CA LEU A 210 4.69 21.45 -0.30
C LEU A 210 6.19 21.36 0.02
N ASP A 211 6.74 22.38 0.69
CA ASP A 211 8.15 22.44 1.04
C ASP A 211 8.54 21.33 2.03
N LYS A 212 7.65 20.99 2.97
CA LYS A 212 7.83 19.88 3.92
C LYS A 212 7.92 18.54 3.19
N ILE A 213 6.94 18.20 2.35
CA ILE A 213 6.91 16.91 1.64
C ILE A 213 8.10 16.80 0.69
N LYS A 214 8.30 17.83 -0.15
CA LYS A 214 9.40 17.86 -1.13
C LYS A 214 10.78 17.81 -0.47
N GLY A 215 10.95 18.43 0.70
CA GLY A 215 12.20 18.46 1.46
C GLY A 215 12.47 17.21 2.30
N THR A 216 11.46 16.36 2.55
CA THR A 216 11.57 15.19 3.42
C THR A 216 12.68 14.21 3.00
N PRO A 217 12.85 13.84 1.71
CA PRO A 217 13.93 12.95 1.28
C PRO A 217 15.34 13.47 1.62
N ALA A 218 15.60 14.74 1.36
CA ALA A 218 16.89 15.37 1.65
C ALA A 218 17.13 15.47 3.17
N LEU A 219 16.10 15.78 3.94
CA LEU A 219 16.15 15.81 5.40
C LEU A 219 16.43 14.41 5.98
N ASN A 220 15.75 13.38 5.48
CA ASN A 220 15.96 12.00 5.90
C ASN A 220 17.38 11.54 5.60
N LYS A 221 17.90 11.84 4.41
CA LYS A 221 19.28 11.54 4.05
C LYS A 221 20.27 12.22 5.02
N LYS A 222 20.10 13.51 5.28
CA LYS A 222 20.94 14.26 6.23
C LYS A 222 20.90 13.64 7.63
N LYS A 223 19.71 13.38 8.17
CA LYS A 223 19.53 12.75 9.49
C LYS A 223 20.15 11.36 9.56
N LYS A 224 20.02 10.57 8.50
CA LYS A 224 20.61 9.24 8.39
C LYS A 224 22.13 9.32 8.41
N ASP A 225 22.73 10.20 7.61
CA ASP A 225 24.19 10.42 7.56
C ASP A 225 24.73 10.88 8.92
N GLU A 226 24.02 11.76 9.62
CA GLU A 226 24.36 12.21 10.97
C GLU A 226 24.24 11.08 12.00
N MET A 227 23.20 10.25 11.91
CA MET A 227 23.01 9.10 12.80
C MET A 227 24.11 8.06 12.59
N MET A 228 24.44 7.73 11.34
CA MET A 228 25.52 6.79 11.00
C MET A 228 26.92 7.25 11.45
N LYS A 229 27.10 8.53 11.80
CA LYS A 229 28.33 9.04 12.44
C LYS A 229 28.32 8.89 13.95
N GLN A 230 27.14 8.89 14.59
CA GLN A 230 26.98 8.76 16.04
C GLN A 230 26.98 7.31 16.51
N ILE A 231 26.59 6.37 15.64
CA ILE A 231 26.69 4.92 15.88
C ILE A 231 27.61 4.28 14.84
N GLU A 232 28.60 3.55 15.33
CA GLU A 232 29.55 2.85 14.46
C GLU A 232 28.91 1.57 13.90
N LEU A 233 28.23 1.71 12.75
CA LEU A 233 27.64 0.56 12.06
C LEU A 233 28.71 -0.22 11.29
N GLY A 234 28.77 -1.53 11.50
CA GLY A 234 29.61 -2.44 10.74
C GLY A 234 29.31 -2.42 9.23
N LYS A 235 30.29 -2.77 8.39
CA LYS A 235 30.14 -2.79 6.91
C LYS A 235 28.96 -3.64 6.43
N GLY A 236 28.71 -4.77 7.10
CA GLY A 236 27.58 -5.67 6.81
C GLY A 236 26.24 -4.98 7.03
N LEU A 237 26.02 -4.41 8.22
CA LEU A 237 24.78 -3.72 8.56
C LEU A 237 24.53 -2.48 7.67
N LYS A 238 25.57 -1.68 7.38
CA LYS A 238 25.47 -0.57 6.40
C LYS A 238 24.98 -1.06 5.03
N THR A 239 25.48 -2.20 4.59
CA THR A 239 25.06 -2.82 3.32
C THR A 239 23.60 -3.28 3.38
N MET A 240 23.18 -3.89 4.48
CA MET A 240 21.79 -4.32 4.69
C MET A 240 20.81 -3.16 4.71
N ILE A 241 21.15 -2.06 5.40
CA ILE A 241 20.34 -0.84 5.41
C ILE A 241 20.18 -0.28 3.99
N ARG A 242 21.25 -0.25 3.19
CA ARG A 242 21.15 0.22 1.80
C ARG A 242 20.31 -0.72 0.94
N ILE A 243 20.48 -2.05 1.06
CA ILE A 243 19.63 -3.01 0.33
C ILE A 243 18.15 -2.80 0.69
N SER A 244 17.85 -2.61 1.97
CA SER A 244 16.49 -2.31 2.43
C SER A 244 15.95 -1.02 1.82
N GLU A 245 16.77 0.02 1.71
CA GLU A 245 16.40 1.31 1.12
C GLU A 245 16.09 1.19 -0.38
N ASP A 246 16.99 0.55 -1.13
CA ASP A 246 16.81 0.26 -2.57
C ASP A 246 15.55 -0.58 -2.82
N PHE A 247 15.31 -1.59 -1.98
CA PHE A 247 14.14 -2.45 -2.11
C PHE A 247 12.84 -1.75 -1.70
N THR A 248 12.90 -0.79 -0.78
CA THR A 248 11.74 0.07 -0.46
C THR A 248 11.35 0.92 -1.67
N TYR A 249 12.33 1.51 -2.36
CA TYR A 249 12.08 2.23 -3.61
C TYR A 249 11.49 1.31 -4.68
N TRP A 250 12.10 0.15 -4.89
CA TRP A 250 11.65 -0.80 -5.90
C TRP A 250 10.24 -1.35 -5.58
N GLN A 251 9.91 -1.52 -4.31
CA GLN A 251 8.57 -1.89 -3.87
C GLN A 251 7.53 -0.81 -4.20
N ASP A 252 7.85 0.47 -3.99
CA ASP A 252 6.96 1.58 -4.33
C ASP A 252 6.70 1.64 -5.84
N GLU A 253 7.74 1.47 -6.66
CA GLU A 253 7.60 1.40 -8.12
C GLU A 253 6.81 0.17 -8.59
N ARG A 254 6.99 -0.99 -7.95
CA ARG A 254 6.18 -2.18 -8.24
C ARG A 254 4.70 -1.92 -7.91
N LYS A 255 4.42 -1.24 -6.80
CA LYS A 255 3.06 -0.86 -6.42
C LYS A 255 2.46 0.12 -7.43
N ARG A 256 3.23 1.14 -7.84
CA ARG A 256 2.86 2.07 -8.93
C ARG A 256 2.43 1.31 -10.18
N SER A 257 3.28 0.41 -10.67
CA SER A 257 2.97 -0.40 -11.85
C SER A 257 1.76 -1.30 -11.65
N THR A 258 1.53 -1.83 -10.44
CA THR A 258 0.35 -2.67 -10.17
C THR A 258 -0.96 -1.90 -10.31
N LEU A 259 -0.98 -0.63 -9.93
CA LEU A 259 -2.15 0.23 -10.12
C LEU A 259 -2.41 0.54 -11.60
N TRP A 260 -1.34 0.65 -12.40
CA TRP A 260 -1.44 0.73 -13.86
C TRP A 260 -1.94 -0.58 -14.47
N ILE A 261 -1.37 -1.72 -14.07
CA ILE A 261 -1.80 -3.06 -14.51
C ILE A 261 -3.31 -3.20 -14.35
N THR A 262 -3.84 -2.84 -13.18
CA THR A 262 -5.28 -2.92 -12.89
C THR A 262 -6.10 -2.05 -13.85
N HIS A 263 -5.63 -0.83 -14.17
CA HIS A 263 -6.30 0.04 -15.13
C HIS A 263 -6.31 -0.55 -16.54
N TYR A 264 -5.14 -0.89 -17.08
CA TYR A 264 -5.02 -1.31 -18.48
C TYR A 264 -5.62 -2.69 -18.74
N PHE A 265 -5.54 -3.62 -17.78
CA PHE A 265 -6.32 -4.87 -17.87
C PHE A 265 -7.82 -4.60 -17.82
N SER A 266 -8.30 -3.64 -17.00
CA SER A 266 -9.72 -3.30 -16.96
C SER A 266 -10.22 -2.77 -18.32
N LEU A 267 -9.39 -2.06 -19.10
CA LEU A 267 -9.76 -1.63 -20.45
C LEU A 267 -9.96 -2.83 -21.39
N ILE A 268 -9.03 -3.79 -21.36
CA ILE A 268 -9.09 -5.02 -22.16
C ILE A 268 -10.31 -5.87 -21.72
N LEU A 269 -10.47 -6.09 -20.42
CA LEU A 269 -11.58 -6.86 -19.85
C LEU A 269 -12.93 -6.19 -20.09
N ALA A 270 -13.02 -4.86 -20.10
CA ALA A 270 -14.25 -4.15 -20.43
C ALA A 270 -14.69 -4.43 -21.87
N GLU A 271 -13.75 -4.50 -22.81
CA GLU A 271 -14.06 -4.85 -24.20
C GLU A 271 -14.45 -6.33 -24.33
N ILE A 272 -13.73 -7.24 -23.66
CA ILE A 272 -14.10 -8.66 -23.59
C ILE A 272 -15.50 -8.85 -22.99
N SER A 273 -15.79 -8.16 -21.88
CA SER A 273 -17.08 -8.18 -21.17
C SER A 273 -18.24 -7.84 -22.10
N LYS A 274 -18.11 -6.81 -22.94
CA LYS A 274 -19.14 -6.44 -23.92
C LYS A 274 -19.41 -7.56 -24.93
N ARG A 275 -18.36 -8.25 -25.38
CA ARG A 275 -18.47 -9.30 -26.42
C ARG A 275 -19.08 -10.59 -25.87
N VAL A 276 -18.65 -11.05 -24.70
CA VAL A 276 -19.13 -12.30 -24.10
C VAL A 276 -20.34 -12.12 -23.17
N LYS A 277 -20.75 -10.87 -22.89
CA LYS A 277 -21.90 -10.51 -22.05
C LYS A 277 -21.82 -11.06 -20.61
N ILE A 278 -20.61 -11.10 -20.05
CA ILE A 278 -20.33 -11.43 -18.65
C ILE A 278 -19.89 -10.15 -17.94
N ASP A 279 -20.37 -9.94 -16.72
CA ASP A 279 -20.00 -8.77 -15.91
C ASP A 279 -18.48 -8.70 -15.70
N ILE A 280 -17.90 -7.50 -15.90
CA ILE A 280 -16.47 -7.27 -15.76
C ILE A 280 -15.96 -7.64 -14.35
N GLU A 281 -16.77 -7.44 -13.31
CA GLU A 281 -16.40 -7.77 -11.93
C GLU A 281 -16.24 -9.29 -11.73
N ASP A 282 -16.95 -10.11 -12.50
CA ASP A 282 -16.80 -11.55 -12.48
C ASP A 282 -15.60 -12.00 -13.33
N LEU A 283 -15.36 -11.35 -14.48
CA LEU A 283 -14.22 -11.65 -15.36
C LEU A 283 -12.86 -11.40 -14.68
N LYS A 284 -12.77 -10.51 -13.69
CA LYS A 284 -11.54 -10.29 -12.91
C LYS A 284 -11.04 -11.51 -12.14
N TYR A 285 -11.88 -12.54 -11.99
CA TYR A 285 -11.57 -13.78 -11.29
C TYR A 285 -11.16 -14.93 -12.24
N MET A 286 -10.93 -14.62 -13.51
CA MET A 286 -10.36 -15.56 -14.48
C MET A 286 -8.85 -15.70 -14.32
N THR A 287 -8.32 -16.85 -14.73
CA THR A 287 -6.88 -17.01 -14.96
C THR A 287 -6.51 -16.41 -16.32
N CYS A 288 -5.22 -16.07 -16.53
CA CYS A 288 -4.76 -15.60 -17.84
C CYS A 288 -5.08 -16.61 -18.96
N ARG A 289 -4.99 -17.92 -18.67
CA ARG A 289 -5.28 -19.00 -19.62
C ARG A 289 -6.75 -19.01 -20.04
N GLU A 290 -7.66 -18.79 -19.09
CA GLU A 290 -9.09 -18.66 -19.38
C GLU A 290 -9.35 -17.42 -20.25
N THR A 291 -8.72 -16.28 -19.94
CA THR A 291 -8.85 -15.06 -20.75
C THR A 291 -8.37 -15.28 -22.18
N SER A 292 -7.22 -15.94 -22.39
CA SER A 292 -6.67 -16.20 -23.74
C SER A 292 -7.59 -17.06 -24.62
N ARG A 293 -8.49 -17.86 -24.01
CA ARG A 293 -9.41 -18.76 -24.74
C ARG A 293 -10.87 -18.34 -24.64
N ILE A 294 -11.15 -17.13 -24.14
CA ILE A 294 -12.51 -16.70 -23.80
C ILE A 294 -13.49 -16.73 -24.97
N PHE A 295 -13.02 -16.49 -26.20
CA PHE A 295 -13.84 -16.53 -27.41
C PHE A 295 -14.00 -17.93 -28.01
N GLU A 296 -13.17 -18.89 -27.61
CA GLU A 296 -13.31 -20.31 -27.98
C GLU A 296 -14.20 -21.04 -26.98
N ARG A 297 -14.00 -20.75 -25.68
CA ARG A 297 -14.72 -21.36 -24.57
C ARG A 297 -14.84 -20.35 -23.43
N ALA A 298 -15.96 -19.64 -23.40
CA ALA A 298 -16.27 -18.72 -22.31
C ALA A 298 -16.47 -19.49 -20.98
N PRO A 299 -15.98 -18.95 -19.85
CA PRO A 299 -16.23 -19.54 -18.53
C PRO A 299 -17.69 -19.37 -18.11
N ASN A 300 -18.15 -20.23 -17.21
CA ASN A 300 -19.47 -20.10 -16.61
C ASN A 300 -19.48 -18.93 -15.61
N ALA A 301 -20.37 -17.95 -15.83
CA ALA A 301 -20.50 -16.79 -14.95
C ALA A 301 -20.84 -17.16 -13.49
N THR A 302 -21.54 -18.29 -13.26
CA THR A 302 -21.85 -18.77 -11.91
C THR A 302 -20.59 -19.21 -11.17
N ASP A 303 -19.66 -19.86 -11.87
CA ASP A 303 -18.39 -20.32 -11.29
C ASP A 303 -17.49 -19.13 -10.97
N LEU A 304 -17.47 -18.11 -11.84
CA LEU A 304 -16.75 -16.85 -11.57
C LEU A 304 -17.29 -16.12 -10.33
N LYS A 305 -18.62 -16.04 -10.17
CA LYS A 305 -19.23 -15.50 -8.94
C LYS A 305 -18.89 -16.31 -7.70
N ALA A 306 -18.81 -17.63 -7.83
CA ALA A 306 -18.40 -18.49 -6.73
C ALA A 306 -16.93 -18.25 -6.34
N ARG A 307 -16.02 -18.12 -7.32
CA ARG A 307 -14.60 -17.74 -7.10
C ARG A 307 -14.48 -16.38 -6.44
N ARG A 308 -15.27 -15.40 -6.86
CA ARG A 308 -15.30 -14.06 -6.24
C ARG A 308 -15.65 -14.10 -4.76
N LYS A 309 -16.56 -14.99 -4.36
CA LYS A 309 -16.97 -15.16 -2.96
C LYS A 309 -15.96 -15.96 -2.16
N ASN A 310 -15.48 -17.07 -2.73
CA ASN A 310 -14.52 -17.98 -2.10
C ASN A 310 -13.75 -18.74 -3.18
N GLY A 311 -12.57 -18.22 -3.53
CA GLY A 311 -11.71 -18.78 -4.58
C GLY A 311 -10.30 -19.02 -4.08
N VAL A 312 -9.68 -20.08 -4.60
CA VAL A 312 -8.26 -20.40 -4.39
C VAL A 312 -7.60 -20.52 -5.75
N TYR A 313 -6.48 -19.84 -5.94
CA TYR A 313 -5.67 -19.91 -7.14
C TYR A 313 -4.36 -20.60 -6.81
N TYR A 314 -3.95 -21.53 -7.66
CA TYR A 314 -2.73 -22.30 -7.45
C TYR A 314 -2.06 -22.60 -8.80
N TRP A 315 -0.80 -23.00 -8.77
CA TRP A 315 0.00 -23.21 -9.98
C TRP A 315 0.31 -24.70 -10.16
N GLU A 316 -0.05 -25.24 -11.32
CA GLU A 316 0.34 -26.57 -11.79
C GLU A 316 1.38 -26.49 -12.91
N LYS A 317 1.87 -27.64 -13.39
CA LYS A 317 2.86 -27.69 -14.49
C LYS A 317 2.37 -26.97 -15.75
N GLU A 318 1.08 -26.97 -16.01
CA GLU A 318 0.49 -26.38 -17.22
C GLU A 318 0.06 -24.91 -17.06
N GLY A 319 0.10 -24.36 -15.85
CA GLY A 319 -0.30 -22.97 -15.59
C GLY A 319 -1.09 -22.79 -14.29
N MET A 320 -1.66 -21.58 -14.15
CA MET A 320 -2.52 -21.25 -13.03
C MET A 320 -3.92 -21.86 -13.20
N GLU A 321 -4.41 -22.47 -12.13
CA GLU A 321 -5.75 -23.03 -12.02
C GLU A 321 -6.52 -22.37 -10.87
N ALA A 322 -7.85 -22.47 -10.90
CA ALA A 322 -8.74 -21.81 -9.95
C ALA A 322 -9.83 -22.75 -9.42
N LEU A 323 -9.91 -22.85 -8.10
CA LEU A 323 -10.95 -23.58 -7.35
C LEU A 323 -11.90 -22.61 -6.68
N HIS A 324 -13.11 -23.07 -6.33
CA HIS A 324 -14.05 -22.28 -5.54
C HIS A 324 -14.86 -23.14 -4.58
N SER A 325 -15.54 -22.47 -3.65
CA SER A 325 -16.50 -23.11 -2.74
C SER A 325 -15.86 -24.24 -1.92
N LYS A 326 -16.40 -25.47 -1.97
CA LYS A 326 -15.95 -26.59 -1.13
C LYS A 326 -14.48 -26.95 -1.39
N ASP A 327 -14.07 -27.01 -2.65
CA ASP A 327 -12.69 -27.38 -3.01
C ASP A 327 -11.70 -26.31 -2.56
N ALA A 328 -12.10 -25.03 -2.64
CA ALA A 328 -11.31 -23.92 -2.11
C ALA A 328 -11.17 -23.99 -0.58
N ASP A 329 -12.24 -24.36 0.14
CA ASP A 329 -12.20 -24.54 1.59
C ASP A 329 -11.30 -25.70 2.01
N GLU A 330 -11.34 -26.82 1.29
CA GLU A 330 -10.48 -27.99 1.53
C GLU A 330 -9.00 -27.64 1.35
N VAL A 331 -8.63 -26.97 0.25
CA VAL A 331 -7.25 -26.51 0.02
C VAL A 331 -6.84 -25.48 1.07
N ARG A 332 -7.70 -24.52 1.39
CA ARG A 332 -7.42 -23.52 2.42
C ARG A 332 -7.14 -24.18 3.77
N LYS A 333 -7.96 -25.16 4.17
CA LYS A 333 -7.77 -25.94 5.40
C LYS A 333 -6.48 -26.75 5.37
N ALA A 334 -6.14 -27.37 4.25
CA ALA A 334 -4.91 -28.14 4.12
C ALA A 334 -3.65 -27.26 4.18
N VAL A 335 -3.67 -26.07 3.55
CA VAL A 335 -2.51 -25.18 3.43
C VAL A 335 -2.32 -24.28 4.65
N LEU A 336 -3.41 -23.70 5.16
CA LEU A 336 -3.36 -22.74 6.27
C LEU A 336 -3.67 -23.39 7.63
N GLY A 337 -4.13 -24.64 7.65
CA GLY A 337 -4.67 -25.30 8.84
C GLY A 337 -6.05 -24.77 9.23
N GLU A 338 -6.66 -25.41 10.22
CA GLU A 338 -7.75 -24.81 11.01
C GLU A 338 -7.12 -24.04 12.16
N THR A 339 -6.99 -22.72 12.03
CA THR A 339 -6.83 -21.91 13.24
C THR A 339 -8.22 -21.80 13.87
N SER A 340 -8.50 -22.60 14.90
CA SER A 340 -9.62 -22.36 15.80
C SER A 340 -9.40 -20.98 16.43
N LEU A 341 -10.06 -19.97 15.89
CA LEU A 341 -10.03 -18.61 16.45
C LEU A 341 -10.96 -18.50 17.67
N SER A 342 -11.77 -19.53 17.96
CA SER A 342 -12.73 -19.52 19.08
C SER A 342 -12.10 -19.63 20.46
N ASP A 343 -10.83 -20.08 20.56
CA ASP A 343 -10.15 -20.34 21.84
C ASP A 343 -9.03 -19.34 22.16
N ILE A 344 -8.89 -18.26 21.38
CA ILE A 344 -7.84 -17.25 21.57
C ILE A 344 -8.33 -16.19 22.55
N ASP A 345 -7.97 -16.35 23.83
CA ASP A 345 -8.26 -15.38 24.89
C ASP A 345 -7.26 -14.21 24.95
N ASP A 346 -6.07 -14.38 24.37
CA ASP A 346 -5.06 -13.33 24.25
C ASP A 346 -4.20 -13.49 22.99
N PHE A 347 -3.69 -12.36 22.48
CA PHE A 347 -2.79 -12.34 21.34
C PHE A 347 -1.82 -11.16 21.41
N ARG A 348 -0.79 -11.18 20.56
CA ARG A 348 0.30 -10.19 20.58
C ARG A 348 0.41 -9.41 19.28
N GLY A 349 1.04 -8.24 19.37
CA GLY A 349 1.46 -7.42 18.24
C GLY A 349 2.67 -6.58 18.60
N LEU A 350 3.07 -5.70 17.68
CA LEU A 350 4.16 -4.76 17.88
C LEU A 350 3.64 -3.51 18.58
N THR A 351 4.29 -3.09 19.66
CA THR A 351 3.98 -1.83 20.35
C THR A 351 4.38 -0.63 19.49
N ALA A 352 3.41 0.24 19.19
CA ALA A 352 3.64 1.52 18.52
C ALA A 352 3.65 2.70 19.50
N CYS A 353 2.76 2.70 20.48
CA CYS A 353 2.70 3.71 21.54
C CYS A 353 2.43 3.00 22.87
N THR A 354 3.28 3.25 23.86
CA THR A 354 3.22 2.62 25.19
C THR A 354 2.00 3.10 25.98
N GLY A 355 1.53 2.25 26.89
CA GLY A 355 0.42 2.53 27.79
C GLY A 355 -0.49 1.33 27.95
N LYS A 356 -1.54 1.51 28.76
CA LYS A 356 -2.50 0.46 29.09
C LYS A 356 -3.90 1.03 29.06
N ALA A 357 -4.84 0.32 28.46
CA ALA A 357 -6.24 0.71 28.44
C ALA A 357 -7.16 -0.52 28.46
N THR A 358 -8.38 -0.33 28.97
CA THR A 358 -9.45 -1.32 28.90
C THR A 358 -10.67 -0.64 28.31
N GLY A 359 -11.37 -1.33 27.41
CA GLY A 359 -12.53 -0.76 26.72
C GLY A 359 -13.25 -1.77 25.84
N LYS A 360 -14.41 -1.37 25.33
CA LYS A 360 -15.18 -2.19 24.39
C LYS A 360 -14.57 -2.10 22.99
N VAL A 361 -14.49 -3.23 22.31
CA VAL A 361 -14.02 -3.31 20.94
C VAL A 361 -15.01 -2.63 20.00
N LYS A 362 -14.49 -1.79 19.11
CA LYS A 362 -15.19 -1.28 17.92
C LYS A 362 -14.37 -1.58 16.68
N ILE A 363 -14.84 -2.53 15.88
CA ILE A 363 -14.23 -2.93 14.62
C ILE A 363 -14.68 -1.94 13.55
N VAL A 364 -13.72 -1.18 13.02
CA VAL A 364 -13.94 -0.17 11.98
C VAL A 364 -13.35 -0.67 10.68
N LYS A 365 -14.21 -0.99 9.71
CA LYS A 365 -13.79 -1.53 8.40
C LYS A 365 -13.50 -0.44 7.37
N SER A 366 -14.11 0.73 7.52
CA SER A 366 -13.98 1.88 6.62
C SER A 366 -14.19 3.20 7.37
N ALA A 367 -13.77 4.30 6.74
CA ALA A 367 -13.90 5.64 7.29
C ALA A 367 -15.36 6.06 7.58
N THR A 368 -16.31 5.47 6.88
CA THR A 368 -17.75 5.71 7.11
C THR A 368 -18.24 5.16 8.45
N GLU A 369 -17.46 4.28 9.08
CA GLU A 369 -17.81 3.64 10.35
C GLU A 369 -17.15 4.30 11.56
N ILE A 370 -16.35 5.35 11.38
CA ILE A 370 -15.61 5.99 12.48
C ILE A 370 -16.53 6.53 13.58
N ALA A 371 -17.79 6.84 13.25
CA ALA A 371 -18.81 7.28 14.20
C ALA A 371 -19.18 6.21 15.24
N LYS A 372 -18.90 4.91 14.97
CA LYS A 372 -19.14 3.81 15.92
C LYS A 372 -18.27 3.88 17.18
N VAL A 373 -17.14 4.58 17.10
CA VAL A 373 -16.14 4.67 18.18
C VAL A 373 -16.53 5.80 19.12
N GLU A 374 -16.86 5.44 20.35
CA GLU A 374 -17.15 6.37 21.43
C GLU A 374 -15.92 6.60 22.33
N LYS A 375 -16.01 7.57 23.22
CA LYS A 375 -14.93 7.86 24.16
C LYS A 375 -14.74 6.69 25.11
N GLY A 376 -13.53 6.14 25.17
CA GLY A 376 -13.22 4.99 26.03
C GLY A 376 -13.21 3.63 25.31
N ASP A 377 -13.68 3.57 24.07
CA ASP A 377 -13.66 2.34 23.26
C ASP A 377 -12.25 2.00 22.77
N ILE A 378 -12.03 0.74 22.39
CA ILE A 378 -10.82 0.29 21.71
C ILE A 378 -11.11 0.22 20.21
N LEU A 379 -10.42 1.04 19.44
CA LEU A 379 -10.51 1.04 17.98
C LEU A 379 -9.74 -0.16 17.43
N VAL A 380 -10.44 -1.08 16.76
CA VAL A 380 -9.84 -2.23 16.08
C VAL A 380 -10.05 -2.09 14.57
N ALA A 381 -9.00 -2.24 13.77
CA ALA A 381 -9.09 -2.12 12.31
C ALA A 381 -8.04 -3.00 11.62
N VAL A 382 -8.22 -3.31 10.33
CA VAL A 382 -7.16 -3.98 9.56
C VAL A 382 -5.95 -3.04 9.43
N MET A 383 -6.20 -1.80 9.01
CA MET A 383 -5.22 -0.71 8.94
C MET A 383 -5.96 0.64 9.08
N THR A 384 -5.32 1.64 9.70
CA THR A 384 -5.89 3.00 9.80
C THR A 384 -5.45 3.90 8.64
N ARG A 385 -6.24 4.94 8.36
CA ARG A 385 -5.96 5.99 7.37
C ARG A 385 -6.21 7.39 7.99
N PRO A 386 -5.80 8.51 7.35
CA PRO A 386 -5.95 9.86 7.91
C PRO A 386 -7.38 10.25 8.32
N ASP A 387 -8.37 9.72 7.61
CA ASP A 387 -9.80 9.86 7.90
C ASP A 387 -10.24 9.18 9.22
N TYR A 388 -9.41 8.33 9.82
CA TYR A 388 -9.70 7.67 11.11
C TYR A 388 -9.29 8.53 12.30
N VAL A 389 -8.51 9.59 12.10
CA VAL A 389 -8.00 10.47 13.17
C VAL A 389 -9.09 10.91 14.15
N PRO A 390 -10.31 11.30 13.73
CA PRO A 390 -11.38 11.65 14.66
C PRO A 390 -11.77 10.50 15.61
N ALA A 391 -11.86 9.27 15.12
CA ALA A 391 -12.12 8.09 15.95
C ALA A 391 -10.92 7.72 16.83
N MET A 392 -9.71 7.80 16.27
CA MET A 392 -8.46 7.56 17.02
C MET A 392 -8.38 8.46 18.25
N LYS A 393 -8.74 9.75 18.11
CA LYS A 393 -8.76 10.72 19.23
C LYS A 393 -9.78 10.38 20.33
N ARG A 394 -10.83 9.62 20.04
CA ARG A 394 -11.84 9.20 21.03
C ARG A 394 -11.48 7.87 21.70
N ALA A 395 -10.76 7.01 21.00
CA ALA A 395 -10.40 5.68 21.47
C ALA A 395 -9.50 5.73 22.72
N ALA A 396 -9.62 4.76 23.61
CA ALA A 396 -8.72 4.56 24.74
C ALA A 396 -7.47 3.77 24.36
N ALA A 397 -7.54 2.92 23.33
CA ALA A 397 -6.40 2.33 22.65
C ALA A 397 -6.74 1.96 21.21
N ILE A 398 -5.70 1.67 20.43
CA ILE A 398 -5.79 1.33 19.01
C ILE A 398 -5.12 -0.04 18.79
N VAL A 399 -5.81 -0.94 18.10
CA VAL A 399 -5.29 -2.26 17.73
C VAL A 399 -5.46 -2.46 16.22
N THR A 400 -4.39 -2.84 15.52
CA THR A 400 -4.49 -3.16 14.09
C THR A 400 -3.95 -4.53 13.70
N ASP A 401 -4.53 -5.14 12.67
CA ASP A 401 -4.02 -6.39 12.10
C ASP A 401 -2.71 -6.17 11.36
N GLU A 402 -2.61 -5.06 10.62
CA GLU A 402 -1.48 -4.72 9.77
C GLU A 402 -0.83 -3.41 10.22
N GLY A 403 0.42 -3.21 9.82
CA GLY A 403 1.20 -2.01 10.07
C GLY A 403 2.49 -2.29 10.83
N GLY A 404 3.57 -1.62 10.40
CA GLY A 404 4.85 -1.56 11.11
C GLY A 404 4.98 -0.29 11.96
N ILE A 405 6.10 -0.12 12.66
CA ILE A 405 6.32 1.01 13.58
C ILE A 405 6.24 2.41 12.92
N THR A 406 6.34 2.45 11.59
CA THR A 406 6.20 3.63 10.73
C THR A 406 4.81 3.77 10.09
N SER A 407 3.86 2.89 10.43
CA SER A 407 2.49 2.95 9.90
C SER A 407 1.73 4.18 10.38
N HIS A 408 0.66 4.54 9.66
CA HIS A 408 -0.23 5.64 10.04
C HIS A 408 -0.73 5.50 11.50
N ALA A 409 -1.19 4.31 11.88
CA ALA A 409 -1.64 4.02 13.24
C ALA A 409 -0.53 4.32 14.26
N ALA A 410 0.70 3.90 13.96
CA ALA A 410 1.84 4.09 14.84
C ALA A 410 2.30 5.54 14.96
N ILE A 411 2.28 6.31 13.88
CA ILE A 411 2.67 7.72 13.88
C ILE A 411 1.65 8.53 14.68
N VAL A 412 0.37 8.44 14.30
CA VAL A 412 -0.69 9.26 14.90
C VAL A 412 -0.91 8.91 16.36
N SER A 413 -0.90 7.62 16.73
CA SER A 413 -1.06 7.21 18.14
C SER A 413 0.02 7.80 19.05
N ARG A 414 1.27 7.92 18.57
CA ARG A 414 2.36 8.58 19.30
C ARG A 414 2.15 10.08 19.43
N GLU A 415 1.60 10.73 18.41
CA GLU A 415 1.29 12.17 18.44
C GLU A 415 0.17 12.52 19.43
N ILE A 416 -0.84 11.66 19.54
CA ILE A 416 -2.00 11.88 20.42
C ILE A 416 -1.90 11.16 21.78
N GLY A 417 -0.82 10.41 22.01
CA GLY A 417 -0.52 9.75 23.29
C GLY A 417 -1.45 8.59 23.65
N ILE A 418 -1.98 7.88 22.66
CA ILE A 418 -2.95 6.78 22.87
C ILE A 418 -2.25 5.43 22.72
N PRO A 419 -2.39 4.49 23.68
CA PRO A 419 -1.80 3.15 23.60
C PRO A 419 -2.13 2.47 22.27
N CYS A 420 -1.11 1.87 21.63
CA CYS A 420 -1.28 1.32 20.29
C CYS A 420 -0.46 0.06 20.07
N ILE A 421 -1.14 -1.01 19.63
CA ILE A 421 -0.55 -2.29 19.22
C ILE A 421 -0.92 -2.53 17.75
N ILE A 422 0.07 -2.78 16.93
CA ILE A 422 -0.07 -2.91 15.47
C ILE A 422 0.45 -4.28 15.01
N GLY A 423 0.09 -4.69 13.81
CA GLY A 423 0.65 -5.93 13.22
C GLY A 423 0.21 -7.21 13.95
N THR A 424 -0.97 -7.21 14.56
CA THR A 424 -1.50 -8.38 15.31
C THR A 424 -1.92 -9.53 14.40
N LYS A 425 -2.17 -9.26 13.10
CA LYS A 425 -2.58 -10.20 12.03
C LYS A 425 -3.97 -10.84 12.21
N ILE A 426 -4.52 -10.86 13.42
CA ILE A 426 -5.72 -11.62 13.78
C ILE A 426 -6.75 -10.84 14.60
N ALA A 427 -6.48 -9.62 15.05
CA ALA A 427 -7.38 -8.86 15.95
C ALA A 427 -8.79 -8.71 15.38
N THR A 428 -8.96 -8.34 14.10
CA THR A 428 -10.30 -8.18 13.51
C THR A 428 -11.05 -9.50 13.30
N LYS A 429 -10.34 -10.64 13.41
CA LYS A 429 -10.90 -11.98 13.22
C LYS A 429 -11.26 -12.66 14.55
N VAL A 430 -10.49 -12.37 15.60
CA VAL A 430 -10.68 -12.94 16.95
C VAL A 430 -11.66 -12.10 17.76
N LEU A 431 -11.52 -10.77 17.72
CA LEU A 431 -12.35 -9.87 18.51
C LEU A 431 -13.73 -9.70 17.87
N LYS A 432 -14.73 -9.42 18.71
CA LYS A 432 -16.10 -9.09 18.30
C LYS A 432 -16.47 -7.68 18.77
N ASP A 433 -17.32 -7.00 18.00
CA ASP A 433 -17.86 -5.70 18.40
C ASP A 433 -18.52 -5.77 19.78
N GLY A 434 -18.21 -4.78 20.63
CA GLY A 434 -18.73 -4.67 22.00
C GLY A 434 -18.01 -5.52 23.05
N GLN A 435 -17.10 -6.41 22.65
CA GLN A 435 -16.34 -7.27 23.56
C GLN A 435 -15.38 -6.45 24.42
N LEU A 436 -15.29 -6.75 25.72
CA LEU A 436 -14.39 -6.04 26.62
C LEU A 436 -12.98 -6.64 26.52
N ILE A 437 -11.98 -5.78 26.30
CA ILE A 437 -10.58 -6.19 26.20
C ILE A 437 -9.67 -5.28 27.01
N GLU A 438 -8.53 -5.82 27.45
CA GLU A 438 -7.39 -5.09 27.96
C GLU A 438 -6.30 -5.02 26.88
N VAL A 439 -5.82 -3.82 26.59
CA VAL A 439 -4.67 -3.57 25.72
C VAL A 439 -3.51 -3.13 26.60
N ASN A 440 -2.45 -3.94 26.65
CA ASN A 440 -1.22 -3.62 27.36
C ASN A 440 -0.09 -3.39 26.35
N ALA A 441 -0.03 -2.16 25.82
CA ALA A 441 0.98 -1.79 24.86
C ALA A 441 2.38 -1.70 25.48
N ASN A 442 2.54 -1.64 26.82
CA ASN A 442 3.86 -1.75 27.44
C ASN A 442 4.52 -3.11 27.19
N HIS A 443 3.71 -4.16 26.98
CA HIS A 443 4.17 -5.54 26.79
C HIS A 443 3.69 -6.15 25.46
N GLY A 444 3.03 -5.37 24.61
CA GLY A 444 2.63 -5.78 23.26
C GLY A 444 1.56 -6.86 23.19
N TRP A 445 0.66 -6.95 24.18
CA TRP A 445 -0.43 -7.94 24.19
C TRP A 445 -1.82 -7.32 24.35
N VAL A 446 -2.80 -8.04 23.83
CA VAL A 446 -4.24 -7.78 23.94
C VAL A 446 -4.89 -9.02 24.56
N LYS A 447 -5.74 -8.83 25.57
CA LYS A 447 -6.43 -9.92 26.26
C LYS A 447 -7.92 -9.64 26.33
N ILE A 448 -8.72 -10.67 26.08
CA ILE A 448 -10.16 -10.64 26.26
C ILE A 448 -10.47 -10.75 27.75
N ILE A 449 -11.27 -9.81 28.26
CA ILE A 449 -11.79 -9.86 29.62
C ILE A 449 -13.14 -10.59 29.55
N LYS A 450 -13.20 -11.77 30.17
CA LYS A 450 -14.42 -12.57 30.29
C LYS A 450 -15.33 -12.06 31.40
#